data_AF-A0A9R0IEF2-F1
#
_entry.id   AF-A0A9R0IEF2-F1
#
_cell.length_a   1.000
_cell.length_b   1.000
_cell.length_c   1.000
_cell.angle_alpha   90.00
_cell.angle_beta   90.00
_cell.angle_gamma   90.00
#
_symmetry.space_group_name_H-M   'P 1'
#
loop_
_entity.id
_entity.type
_entity.pdbx_description
1 polymer ?
#
loop_
_entity_poly.entity_id
_entity_poly.type
_entity_poly.pdbx_seq_one_letter_code
_entity_poly.pdbx_strand_id
1 'polypeptide(L)'
;MDAATKEKVEETVVEILRTADMLKMTEFNVRTLAGEKLGIDLSEPSRKKFVRQIVEGFLQQQQQIDAPEGGSGGGEVEEVQQEEEQEEEEEESNKRRSDGKEYDEAGDLIICQLSEKRRVTIQDFKGKTLVSIREYYKKDGKFLPTSKGISLTAEQWSSFNKNIPAIEKAIEKMEDRLN
;
A
#
# COMPACT_ATOMS: atom_id res chain seq x y z
N MET A 1 -14.65 16.42 5.35
CA MET A 1 -14.78 17.23 4.12
C MET A 1 -16.23 17.18 3.70
N ASP A 2 -16.79 18.33 3.34
CA ASP A 2 -18.12 18.41 2.73
C ASP A 2 -18.13 17.77 1.32
N ALA A 3 -19.33 17.52 0.80
CA ALA A 3 -19.51 16.83 -0.48
C ALA A 3 -18.91 17.61 -1.66
N ALA A 4 -19.08 18.94 -1.69
CA ALA A 4 -18.57 19.77 -2.77
C ALA A 4 -17.03 19.81 -2.81
N THR A 5 -16.38 19.81 -1.63
CA THR A 5 -14.93 19.69 -1.56
C THR A 5 -14.44 18.32 -2.03
N LYS A 6 -15.14 17.24 -1.69
CA LYS A 6 -14.77 15.89 -2.15
C LYS A 6 -14.82 15.76 -3.66
N GLU A 7 -15.89 16.26 -4.28
CA GLU A 7 -16.09 16.25 -5.73
C GLU A 7 -14.95 16.98 -6.45
N LYS A 8 -14.59 18.19 -5.99
CA LYS A 8 -13.45 18.95 -6.55
C LYS A 8 -12.11 18.24 -6.41
N VAL A 9 -11.88 17.59 -5.27
CA VAL A 9 -10.66 16.80 -5.04
C VAL A 9 -10.61 15.61 -6.01
N GLU A 10 -11.72 14.90 -6.16
CA GLU A 10 -11.83 13.76 -7.07
C GLU A 10 -11.57 14.16 -8.53
N GLU A 11 -12.26 15.20 -9.03
CA GLU A 11 -12.06 15.73 -10.38
C GLU A 11 -10.59 16.12 -10.62
N THR A 12 -9.98 16.83 -9.68
CA THR A 12 -8.60 17.31 -9.80
C THR A 12 -7.60 16.15 -9.78
N VAL A 13 -7.80 15.16 -8.90
CA VAL A 13 -6.94 13.98 -8.81
C VAL A 13 -7.00 13.18 -10.10
N VAL A 14 -8.21 12.95 -10.64
CA VAL A 14 -8.39 12.21 -11.90
C VAL A 14 -7.79 12.97 -13.08
N GLU A 15 -7.92 14.30 -13.14
CA GLU A 15 -7.27 15.14 -14.17
C GLU A 15 -5.74 15.00 -14.14
N ILE A 16 -5.14 15.03 -12.95
CA ILE A 16 -3.70 14.83 -12.78
C ILE A 16 -3.30 13.43 -13.25
N LEU A 17 -4.04 12.39 -12.84
CA LEU A 17 -3.73 11.01 -13.22
C LEU A 17 -3.81 10.77 -14.74
N ARG A 18 -4.78 11.36 -15.44
CA ARG A 18 -4.93 11.23 -16.90
C ARG A 18 -3.82 11.90 -17.71
N THR A 19 -3.18 12.92 -17.17
CA THR A 19 -2.17 13.72 -17.87
C THR A 19 -0.75 13.34 -17.51
N ALA A 20 -0.58 12.53 -16.46
CA ALA A 20 0.72 12.23 -15.91
C ALA A 20 1.33 10.92 -16.43
N ASP A 21 2.65 10.85 -16.32
CA ASP A 21 3.43 9.64 -16.56
C ASP A 21 3.24 8.68 -15.36
N MET A 22 2.48 7.61 -15.58
CA MET A 22 2.13 6.62 -14.55
C MET A 22 3.35 5.93 -13.94
N LEU A 23 4.50 5.91 -14.62
CA LEU A 23 5.73 5.33 -14.09
C LEU A 23 6.43 6.23 -13.06
N LYS A 24 6.07 7.52 -13.01
CA LYS A 24 6.70 8.51 -12.13
C LYS A 24 5.76 9.09 -11.08
N MET A 25 4.46 9.03 -11.31
CA MET A 25 3.48 9.53 -10.34
C MET A 25 3.28 8.55 -9.19
N THR A 26 3.40 9.08 -7.99
CA THR A 26 3.07 8.38 -6.74
C THR A 26 1.83 9.03 -6.12
N GLU A 27 1.14 8.34 -5.22
CA GLU A 27 0.03 8.90 -4.45
C GLU A 27 0.43 10.22 -3.77
N PHE A 28 1.63 10.25 -3.18
CA PHE A 28 2.20 11.47 -2.59
C PHE A 28 2.25 12.64 -3.59
N ASN A 29 2.80 12.42 -4.79
CA ASN A 29 2.93 13.48 -5.80
C ASN A 29 1.55 13.98 -6.26
N VAL A 30 0.61 13.05 -6.51
CA VAL A 30 -0.76 13.36 -6.90
C VAL A 30 -1.45 14.21 -5.82
N ARG A 31 -1.31 13.81 -4.56
CA ARG A 31 -1.86 14.52 -3.41
C ARG A 31 -1.26 15.92 -3.23
N THR A 32 0.05 16.06 -3.40
CA THR A 32 0.73 17.36 -3.34
C THR A 32 0.24 18.29 -4.44
N LEU A 33 0.21 17.84 -5.69
CA LEU A 33 -0.23 18.64 -6.83
C LEU A 33 -1.72 19.02 -6.73
N ALA A 34 -2.58 18.08 -6.34
CA ALA A 34 -4.00 18.35 -6.14
C ALA A 34 -4.23 19.35 -4.99
N GLY A 35 -3.46 19.22 -3.90
CA GLY A 35 -3.53 20.14 -2.76
C GLY A 35 -3.08 21.56 -3.13
N GLU A 36 -2.01 21.71 -3.90
CA GLU A 36 -1.53 22.99 -4.42
C GLU A 36 -2.56 23.65 -5.34
N LYS A 37 -3.15 22.88 -6.28
CA LYS A 37 -4.15 23.39 -7.24
C LYS A 37 -5.44 23.83 -6.56
N LEU A 38 -5.85 23.14 -5.49
CA LEU A 38 -7.08 23.44 -4.75
C LEU A 38 -6.87 24.40 -3.56
N GLY A 39 -5.63 24.67 -3.17
CA GLY A 39 -5.31 25.44 -1.96
C GLY A 39 -5.73 24.74 -0.67
N ILE A 40 -5.77 23.40 -0.66
CA ILE A 40 -6.23 22.59 0.47
C ILE A 40 -5.14 21.59 0.84
N ASP A 41 -4.83 21.47 2.13
CA ASP A 41 -3.90 20.44 2.60
C ASP A 41 -4.53 19.04 2.53
N LEU A 42 -4.07 18.18 1.63
CA LEU A 42 -4.55 16.81 1.52
C LEU A 42 -3.76 15.83 2.41
N SER A 43 -2.87 16.32 3.28
CA SER A 43 -1.98 15.49 4.08
C SER A 43 -2.66 14.73 5.23
N GLU A 44 -3.82 15.22 5.67
CA GLU A 44 -4.61 14.66 6.76
C GLU A 44 -5.04 13.19 6.48
N PRO A 45 -5.07 12.30 7.49
CA PRO A 45 -5.34 10.87 7.31
C PRO A 45 -6.63 10.56 6.53
N SER A 46 -7.71 11.30 6.81
CA SER A 46 -8.99 11.13 6.12
C SER A 46 -8.95 11.55 4.64
N ARG A 47 -8.13 12.55 4.32
CA ARG A 47 -7.95 13.07 2.95
C ARG A 47 -6.98 12.19 2.17
N LYS A 48 -5.89 11.76 2.81
CA LYS A 48 -4.94 10.76 2.30
C LYS A 48 -5.68 9.48 1.89
N LYS A 49 -6.52 8.94 2.79
CA LYS A 49 -7.34 7.75 2.49
C LYS A 49 -8.26 7.97 1.29
N PHE A 50 -8.90 9.15 1.20
CA PHE A 50 -9.80 9.45 0.09
C PHE A 50 -9.05 9.53 -1.25
N VAL A 51 -7.92 10.23 -1.31
CA VAL A 51 -7.08 10.32 -2.52
C VAL A 51 -6.57 8.94 -2.92
N ARG A 52 -6.12 8.12 -1.96
CA ARG A 52 -5.71 6.74 -2.21
C ARG A 52 -6.81 5.91 -2.87
N GLN A 53 -8.04 5.98 -2.37
CA GLN A 53 -9.17 5.26 -2.95
C GLN A 53 -9.45 5.69 -4.40
N ILE A 54 -9.31 6.98 -4.71
CA ILE A 54 -9.47 7.48 -6.08
C ILE A 54 -8.35 6.93 -6.98
N VAL A 55 -7.10 6.99 -6.52
CA VAL A 55 -5.93 6.47 -7.27
C VAL A 55 -6.07 4.97 -7.52
N GLU A 56 -6.41 4.18 -6.50
CA GLU A 56 -6.64 2.74 -6.61
C GLU A 56 -7.77 2.42 -7.59
N GLY A 57 -8.90 3.15 -7.52
CA GLY A 57 -10.01 2.97 -8.45
C GLY A 57 -9.65 3.31 -9.90
N PHE A 58 -8.85 4.35 -10.11
CA PHE A 58 -8.36 4.73 -11.44
C PHE A 58 -7.42 3.67 -12.02
N LEU A 59 -6.49 3.14 -11.22
CA LEU A 59 -5.58 2.07 -11.65
C LEU A 59 -6.33 0.79 -12.03
N GLN A 60 -7.33 0.40 -11.24
CA GLN A 60 -8.17 -0.76 -11.54
C GLN A 60 -8.97 -0.57 -12.84
N GLN A 61 -9.49 0.63 -13.08
CA GLN A 61 -10.19 0.94 -14.32
C GLN A 61 -9.26 0.87 -15.53
N GLN A 62 -8.03 1.35 -15.41
CA GLN A 62 -7.03 1.29 -16.48
C GLN A 62 -6.66 -0.17 -16.83
N GLN A 63 -6.45 -1.01 -15.81
CA GLN A 63 -6.15 -2.44 -15.99
C GLN A 63 -7.25 -3.21 -16.73
N GLN A 64 -8.52 -2.89 -16.48
CA GLN A 64 -9.64 -3.51 -17.22
C GLN A 64 -9.75 -3.06 -18.68
N ILE A 65 -9.21 -1.89 -19.03
CA ILE A 65 -9.24 -1.36 -20.40
C ILE A 65 -8.09 -1.96 -21.25
N ASP A 66 -6.96 -2.26 -20.62
CA ASP A 66 -5.77 -2.81 -21.29
C ASP A 66 -5.75 -4.36 -21.35
N ALA A 67 -6.79 -5.02 -20.82
CA ALA A 67 -6.98 -6.47 -20.99
C ALA A 67 -7.30 -6.80 -22.45
N PRO A 68 -6.50 -7.64 -23.14
CA PRO A 68 -6.74 -7.97 -24.53
C PRO A 68 -8.02 -8.81 -24.65
N GLU A 69 -9.01 -8.32 -25.40
CA GLU A 69 -10.12 -9.15 -25.85
C GLU A 69 -9.56 -10.36 -26.62
N GLY A 70 -9.97 -11.55 -26.17
CA GLY A 70 -9.43 -12.84 -26.58
C GLY A 70 -9.21 -13.00 -28.09
N GLY A 71 -7.93 -13.07 -28.47
CA GLY A 71 -7.49 -13.65 -29.73
C GLY A 71 -7.25 -15.14 -29.54
N SER A 72 -8.20 -15.96 -30.00
CA SER A 72 -8.05 -17.41 -30.12
C SER A 72 -6.81 -17.75 -30.99
N GLY A 73 -5.82 -18.49 -30.45
CA GLY A 73 -4.76 -19.05 -31.29
C GLY A 73 -3.44 -19.48 -30.62
N GLY A 74 -3.48 -20.53 -29.78
CA GLY A 74 -2.49 -21.61 -29.66
C GLY A 74 -1.04 -21.33 -29.22
N GLY A 75 -0.62 -21.96 -28.11
CA GLY A 75 0.82 -22.09 -27.80
C GLY A 75 1.30 -22.60 -26.43
N GLU A 76 0.56 -23.45 -25.71
CA GLU A 76 0.93 -24.48 -24.67
C GLU A 76 2.19 -24.34 -23.75
N VAL A 77 2.89 -23.21 -23.62
CA VAL A 77 4.04 -23.05 -22.69
C VAL A 77 4.12 -21.70 -21.97
N GLU A 78 3.32 -20.71 -22.33
CA GLU A 78 3.17 -19.45 -21.58
C GLU A 78 2.00 -19.48 -20.56
N GLU A 79 1.14 -20.50 -20.62
CA GLU A 79 -0.09 -20.60 -19.84
C GLU A 79 0.15 -20.77 -18.33
N VAL A 80 1.23 -21.46 -17.91
CA VAL A 80 1.45 -21.74 -16.48
C VAL A 80 1.90 -20.51 -15.68
N GLN A 81 2.63 -19.56 -16.29
CA GLN A 81 3.01 -18.31 -15.61
C GLN A 81 1.90 -17.27 -15.62
N GLN A 82 1.07 -17.25 -16.67
CA GLN A 82 -0.10 -16.37 -16.73
C GLN A 82 -1.23 -16.87 -15.84
N GLU A 83 -1.38 -18.19 -15.64
CA GLU A 83 -2.36 -18.77 -14.70
C GLU A 83 -1.99 -18.50 -13.23
N GLU A 84 -0.71 -18.54 -12.84
CA GLU A 84 -0.30 -18.17 -11.47
C GLU A 84 -0.48 -16.66 -11.18
N GLU A 85 -0.18 -15.78 -12.16
CA GLU A 85 -0.41 -14.33 -12.01
C GLU A 85 -1.91 -13.98 -12.07
N GLN A 86 -2.70 -14.67 -12.90
CA GLN A 86 -4.16 -14.49 -12.96
C GLN A 86 -4.88 -15.08 -11.75
N GLU A 87 -4.43 -16.21 -11.17
CA GLU A 87 -4.99 -16.72 -9.91
C GLU A 87 -4.65 -15.80 -8.73
N GLU A 88 -3.45 -15.20 -8.68
CA GLU A 88 -3.12 -14.18 -7.67
C GLU A 88 -3.97 -12.89 -7.84
N GLU A 89 -4.19 -12.42 -9.08
CA GLU A 89 -5.04 -11.25 -9.37
C GLU A 89 -6.54 -11.53 -9.20
N GLU A 90 -7.01 -12.74 -9.51
CA GLU A 90 -8.39 -13.17 -9.29
C GLU A 90 -8.69 -13.46 -7.81
N GLU A 91 -7.77 -14.05 -7.05
CA GLU A 91 -7.90 -14.15 -5.59
C GLU A 91 -7.91 -12.76 -4.93
N GLU A 92 -7.12 -11.80 -5.43
CA GLU A 92 -7.18 -10.42 -4.98
C GLU A 92 -8.50 -9.73 -5.38
N SER A 93 -9.04 -9.98 -6.56
CA SER A 93 -10.25 -9.31 -7.05
C SER A 93 -11.54 -9.88 -6.45
N ASN A 94 -11.61 -11.19 -6.19
CA ASN A 94 -12.80 -11.86 -5.68
C ASN A 94 -12.97 -11.74 -4.14
N LYS A 95 -11.94 -11.24 -3.44
CA LYS A 95 -11.99 -10.89 -2.00
C LYS A 95 -12.47 -9.45 -1.75
N ARG A 96 -12.63 -8.62 -2.79
CA ARG A 96 -12.89 -7.16 -2.70
C ARG A 96 -14.39 -6.79 -2.59
N ARG A 97 -15.13 -7.51 -1.75
CA ARG A 97 -16.42 -7.06 -1.22
C ARG A 97 -16.33 -7.08 0.31
N SER A 98 -15.89 -5.94 0.87
CA SER A 98 -15.50 -5.67 2.27
C SER A 98 -14.00 -5.85 2.57
N ASP A 99 -13.17 -4.92 2.09
CA ASP A 99 -11.72 -4.92 2.29
C ASP A 99 -11.38 -4.76 3.79
N GLY A 100 -10.97 -5.85 4.45
CA GLY A 100 -10.50 -5.89 5.84
C GLY A 100 -9.15 -5.19 6.07
N LYS A 101 -8.77 -4.23 5.20
CA LYS A 101 -7.55 -3.43 5.32
C LYS A 101 -7.69 -2.46 6.49
N GLU A 102 -6.92 -2.71 7.53
CA GLU A 102 -6.85 -1.84 8.70
C GLU A 102 -5.84 -0.70 8.44
N TYR A 103 -6.19 0.51 8.86
CA TYR A 103 -5.32 1.68 8.72
C TYR A 103 -5.12 2.31 10.08
N ASP A 104 -3.92 2.82 10.32
CA ASP A 104 -3.64 3.51 11.55
C ASP A 104 -4.14 4.97 11.55
N GLU A 105 -3.94 5.65 12.68
CA GLU A 105 -4.35 7.04 12.85
C GLU A 105 -3.64 8.02 11.91
N ALA A 106 -2.50 7.65 11.32
CA ALA A 106 -1.79 8.43 10.31
C ALA A 106 -2.26 8.10 8.88
N GLY A 107 -3.17 7.12 8.72
CA GLY A 107 -3.67 6.66 7.43
C GLY A 107 -2.69 5.73 6.70
N ASP A 108 -1.76 5.12 7.44
CA ASP A 108 -0.83 4.12 6.92
C ASP A 108 -1.46 2.73 7.03
N LEU A 109 -1.23 1.89 6.02
CA LEU A 109 -1.82 0.55 5.94
C LEU A 109 -1.16 -0.35 6.98
N ILE A 110 -1.97 -0.97 7.84
CA ILE A 110 -1.50 -1.96 8.82
C ILE A 110 -1.49 -3.33 8.13
N ILE A 111 -0.30 -3.94 8.07
CA ILE A 111 -0.10 -5.27 7.48
C ILE A 111 -0.16 -6.35 8.55
N CYS A 112 0.43 -6.08 9.71
CA CYS A 112 0.54 -7.08 10.77
C CYS A 112 0.59 -6.42 12.15
N GLN A 113 -0.19 -6.94 13.10
CA GLN A 113 -0.09 -6.60 14.50
C GLN A 113 0.83 -7.61 15.20
N LEU A 114 2.04 -7.19 15.58
CA LEU A 114 3.04 -8.06 16.24
C LEU A 114 2.78 -8.22 17.75
N SER A 115 2.18 -7.20 18.37
CA SER A 115 1.71 -7.20 19.77
C SER A 115 0.73 -6.04 19.95
N GLU A 116 0.10 -5.87 21.11
CA GLU A 116 -0.76 -4.69 21.39
C GLU A 116 -0.08 -3.35 21.05
N LYS A 117 1.24 -3.26 21.23
CA LYS A 117 2.02 -2.03 21.07
C LYS A 117 2.95 -2.04 19.86
N ARG A 118 2.99 -3.10 19.06
CA ARG A 118 3.91 -3.18 17.90
C ARG A 118 3.17 -3.61 16.66
N ARG A 119 3.40 -2.89 15.56
CA ARG A 119 2.79 -3.17 14.26
C ARG A 119 3.78 -3.01 13.11
N VAL A 120 3.46 -3.67 12.02
CA VAL A 120 4.07 -3.51 10.70
C VAL A 120 3.10 -2.70 9.84
N THR A 121 3.56 -1.56 9.33
CA THR A 121 2.76 -0.70 8.43
C THR A 121 3.48 -0.41 7.13
N ILE A 122 2.72 -0.17 6.06
CA ILE A 122 3.23 0.45 4.83
C ILE A 122 3.03 1.95 4.93
N GLN A 123 4.15 2.67 4.95
CA GLN A 123 4.18 4.12 5.06
C GLN A 123 4.65 4.72 3.73
N ASP A 124 3.93 5.73 3.24
CA ASP A 124 4.46 6.63 2.19
C ASP A 124 5.10 7.84 2.88
N PHE A 125 6.42 7.99 2.69
CA PHE A 125 7.17 9.14 3.14
C PHE A 125 7.89 9.82 1.98
N LYS A 126 7.38 10.99 1.58
CA LYS A 126 7.94 11.80 0.49
C LYS A 126 8.08 11.02 -0.82
N GLY A 127 7.07 10.22 -1.16
CA GLY A 127 7.04 9.40 -2.37
C GLY A 127 7.88 8.13 -2.28
N LYS A 128 8.37 7.77 -1.09
CA LYS A 128 9.04 6.49 -0.84
C LYS A 128 8.14 5.59 -0.01
N THR A 129 7.89 4.39 -0.54
CA THR A 129 7.24 3.30 0.20
C THR A 129 8.23 2.69 1.19
N LEU A 130 7.84 2.66 2.46
CA LEU A 130 8.63 2.10 3.56
C LEU A 130 7.84 1.03 4.30
N VAL A 131 8.50 -0.06 4.64
CA VAL A 131 7.99 -1.07 5.58
C VAL A 131 8.41 -0.65 6.99
N SER A 132 7.46 -0.15 7.78
CA SER A 132 7.71 0.34 9.14
C SER A 132 7.35 -0.72 10.18
N ILE A 133 8.34 -1.19 10.93
CA ILE A 133 8.18 -2.10 12.07
C ILE A 133 8.43 -1.28 13.33
N ARG A 134 7.37 -0.93 14.07
CA ARG A 134 7.48 0.11 15.11
C ARG A 134 6.65 -0.18 16.37
N GLU A 135 7.20 0.23 17.51
CA GLU A 135 6.50 0.27 18.80
C GLU A 135 5.78 1.61 18.98
N TYR A 136 4.54 1.53 19.49
CA TYR A 136 3.64 2.65 19.72
C TYR A 136 3.29 2.73 21.22
N TYR A 137 3.03 3.95 21.67
CA TYR A 137 2.50 4.20 23.00
C TYR A 137 1.15 4.90 22.91
N LYS A 138 0.30 4.70 23.91
CA LYS A 138 -1.02 5.32 23.96
C LYS A 138 -0.95 6.62 24.76
N LYS A 139 -1.41 7.73 24.17
CA LYS A 139 -1.55 9.04 24.81
C LYS A 139 -2.87 9.67 24.36
N ASP A 140 -3.68 10.13 25.29
CA ASP A 140 -4.98 10.79 25.00
C ASP A 140 -5.90 9.94 24.09
N GLY A 141 -5.89 8.62 24.29
CA GLY A 141 -6.66 7.67 23.48
C GLY A 141 -6.02 7.29 22.13
N LYS A 142 -4.94 7.96 21.73
CA LYS A 142 -4.26 7.82 20.44
C LYS A 142 -2.97 7.01 20.52
N PHE A 143 -2.70 6.20 19.50
CA PHE A 143 -1.45 5.46 19.33
C PHE A 143 -0.41 6.29 18.58
N LEU A 144 0.63 6.70 19.31
CA LEU A 144 1.73 7.50 18.79
C LEU A 144 3.01 6.65 18.62
N PRO A 145 3.76 6.83 17.53
CA PRO A 145 4.99 6.09 17.31
C PRO A 145 6.06 6.47 18.35
N THR A 146 6.81 5.48 18.82
CA THR A 146 8.01 5.70 19.62
C THR A 146 9.26 5.73 18.73
N SER A 147 10.40 6.09 19.32
CA SER A 147 11.71 5.95 18.68
C SER A 147 12.12 4.49 18.47
N LYS A 148 11.50 3.52 19.17
CA LYS A 148 11.79 2.09 19.02
C LYS A 148 11.09 1.55 17.77
N GLY A 149 11.88 1.26 16.76
CA GLY A 149 11.40 0.71 15.50
C GLY A 149 12.30 1.12 14.34
N ILE A 150 12.08 0.50 13.19
CA ILE A 150 12.82 0.74 11.96
C ILE A 150 11.84 0.91 10.79
N SER A 151 12.21 1.76 9.84
CA SER A 151 11.50 1.89 8.58
C SER A 151 12.45 1.47 7.47
N LEU A 152 12.13 0.37 6.80
CA LEU A 152 12.95 -0.24 5.77
C LEU A 152 12.50 0.25 4.40
N THR A 153 13.45 0.58 3.52
CA THR A 153 13.15 0.76 2.10
C THR A 153 12.75 -0.58 1.46
N ALA A 154 12.14 -0.55 0.28
CA ALA A 154 11.82 -1.77 -0.47
C ALA A 154 13.06 -2.66 -0.71
N GLU A 155 14.21 -2.06 -0.99
CA GLU A 155 15.49 -2.77 -1.18
C GLU A 155 15.96 -3.46 0.11
N GLN A 156 15.86 -2.76 1.24
CA GLN A 156 16.21 -3.31 2.55
C GLN A 156 15.25 -4.43 2.96
N TRP A 157 13.95 -4.27 2.68
CA TRP A 157 12.95 -5.31 2.90
C TRP A 157 13.23 -6.55 2.05
N SER A 158 13.52 -6.39 0.75
CA SER A 158 13.90 -7.51 -0.13
C SER A 158 15.11 -8.27 0.41
N SER A 159 16.13 -7.53 0.88
CA SER A 159 17.32 -8.12 1.49
C SER A 159 16.99 -8.87 2.79
N PHE A 160 16.14 -8.30 3.64
CA PHE A 160 15.66 -8.96 4.86
C PHE A 160 14.88 -10.24 4.55
N ASN A 161 13.93 -10.17 3.61
CA ASN A 161 13.09 -11.29 3.20
C ASN A 161 13.91 -12.50 2.70
N LYS A 162 14.92 -12.24 1.87
CA LYS A 162 15.85 -13.28 1.36
C LYS A 162 16.58 -14.04 2.48
N ASN A 163 16.71 -13.44 3.66
CA ASN A 163 17.43 -14.01 4.80
C ASN A 163 16.49 -14.61 5.85
N ILE A 164 15.16 -14.56 5.68
CA ILE A 164 14.20 -15.15 6.64
C ILE A 164 14.53 -16.61 6.97
N PRO A 165 14.82 -17.51 6.01
CA PRO A 165 15.13 -18.90 6.35
C PRO A 165 16.38 -19.06 7.24
N ALA A 166 17.39 -18.20 7.04
CA ALA A 166 18.58 -18.20 7.87
C ALA A 166 18.29 -17.65 9.28
N ILE A 167 17.41 -16.66 9.39
CA ILE A 167 16.92 -16.11 10.66
C ILE A 167 16.15 -17.17 11.44
N GLU A 168 15.20 -17.87 10.80
CA GLU A 168 14.40 -18.93 11.42
C GLU A 168 15.28 -20.05 11.97
N LYS A 169 16.24 -20.54 11.16
CA LYS A 169 17.21 -21.55 11.61
C LYS A 169 18.06 -21.07 12.78
N ALA A 170 18.41 -19.79 12.82
CA ALA A 170 19.17 -19.22 13.94
C ALA A 170 18.33 -19.10 15.21
N ILE A 171 17.03 -18.80 15.10
CA ILE A 171 16.08 -18.76 16.22
C ILE A 171 15.93 -20.15 16.82
N GLU A 172 15.60 -21.15 16.01
CA GLU A 172 15.44 -22.55 16.44
C GLU A 172 16.66 -23.03 17.24
N LYS A 173 17.87 -22.84 16.68
CA LYS A 173 19.12 -23.19 17.35
C LYS A 173 19.35 -22.47 18.68
N MET A 174 18.85 -21.24 18.84
CA MET A 174 19.03 -20.46 20.08
C MET A 174 17.98 -20.82 21.13
N GLU A 175 16.75 -21.12 20.72
CA GLU A 175 15.68 -21.59 21.61
C GLU A 175 15.96 -23.01 22.11
N ASP A 176 16.45 -23.91 21.26
CA ASP A 176 16.86 -25.27 21.63
C ASP A 176 18.01 -25.31 22.64
N ARG A 177 18.82 -24.24 22.73
CA ARG A 177 19.91 -24.14 23.72
C ARG A 177 19.43 -23.72 25.11
N LEU A 178 18.19 -23.27 25.22
CA LEU A 178 17.58 -22.82 26.47
C LEU A 178 16.67 -23.89 27.09
N ASN A 179 16.43 -25.00 26.37
CA ASN A 179 15.73 -26.19 26.83
C ASN A 179 16.69 -27.36 27.07
#